data_AF-A0A0K0CZX2-F1
#
_entry.id   AF-A0A0K0CZX2-F1
#
_cell.length_a   1.000
_cell.length_b   1.000
_cell.length_c   1.000
_cell.angle_alpha   90.00
_cell.angle_beta   90.00
_cell.angle_gamma   90.00
#
_symmetry.space_group_name_H-M   'P 1'
#
loop_
_entity.id
_entity.type
_entity.pdbx_description
1 polymer ?
#
loop_
_entity_poly.entity_id
_entity_poly.type
_entity_poly.pdbx_seq_one_letter_code
_entity_poly.pdbx_strand_id
1 'polypeptide(L)'
;MVNIYARNVNASQNGIFINNKISNSLKVLMGRFLPLNLFRLAGNVESVIIGSGVLKYVTGCVVLPNGTVLATDEESGLLLFDIQGNLLKTVTIRFTKNRATLLTFKNLGPKWMRKETIVNDRLSIAHTDYIYLSVCGGMFSALYELTPVGQWTELQYRISESYLDMLAFAVVGPITQILVVEGKLGYALQFSVRESEVVDRRRLAICERPGPIARDEAGRLFIVNRASTSIQLVDTVRWAPARNVALTDSLVPHFSASWGLLAVALKGAIRLQRYSFRLGYN
;
A
#
# COMPACT_ATOMS: atom_id res chain seq x y z
N MET A 1 -11.35 7.77 -3.27
CA MET A 1 -11.16 7.10 -4.58
C MET A 1 -9.91 6.24 -4.48
N VAL A 2 -10.06 4.91 -4.36
CA VAL A 2 -8.93 3.97 -4.34
C VAL A 2 -8.51 3.76 -5.79
N ASN A 3 -7.53 4.52 -6.25
CA ASN A 3 -7.00 4.43 -7.61
C ASN A 3 -6.06 3.23 -7.71
N ILE A 4 -6.61 2.03 -7.88
CA ILE A 4 -5.85 0.97 -8.54
C ILE A 4 -6.08 1.20 -10.04
N TYR A 5 -5.33 2.13 -10.62
CA TYR A 5 -5.29 2.27 -12.06
C TYR A 5 -4.34 1.22 -12.63
N ALA A 6 -4.91 0.09 -13.04
CA ALA A 6 -4.38 -0.63 -14.20
C ALA A 6 -4.91 0.08 -15.46
N ARG A 7 -4.37 1.27 -15.78
CA ARG A 7 -4.64 1.94 -17.06
C ARG A 7 -3.41 1.88 -17.95
N ASN A 8 -3.66 1.50 -19.20
CA ASN A 8 -2.72 1.39 -20.30
C ASN A 8 -1.77 2.60 -20.34
N VAL A 9 -0.52 2.37 -19.97
CA VAL A 9 0.58 3.24 -20.37
C VAL A 9 0.89 2.89 -21.83
N ASN A 10 0.18 3.52 -22.76
CA ASN A 10 0.72 3.71 -24.11
C ASN A 10 1.71 4.88 -24.02
N ALA A 11 2.84 4.66 -23.36
CA ALA A 11 4.01 5.51 -23.53
C ALA A 11 4.75 4.98 -24.76
N SER A 12 4.63 5.75 -25.83
CA SER A 12 5.39 5.60 -27.05
C SER A 12 6.87 5.32 -26.77
N GLN A 13 7.37 4.26 -27.41
CA GLN A 13 8.76 3.94 -27.72
C GLN A 13 9.72 3.90 -26.49
N ASN A 14 9.98 2.66 -26.06
CA ASN A 14 11.06 2.22 -25.13
C ASN A 14 10.77 2.20 -23.61
N GLY A 15 9.52 2.04 -23.16
CA GLY A 15 9.20 1.87 -21.74
C GLY A 15 8.08 0.86 -21.47
N ILE A 16 8.39 -0.15 -20.65
CA ILE A 16 7.46 -1.01 -19.90
C ILE A 16 6.50 -1.87 -20.75
N PHE A 17 6.95 -3.06 -21.17
CA PHE A 17 6.03 -4.14 -21.54
C PHE A 17 5.36 -4.72 -20.28
N ILE A 18 4.27 -4.10 -19.80
CA ILE A 18 3.23 -4.88 -19.13
C ILE A 18 2.56 -5.65 -20.26
N ASN A 19 2.88 -6.94 -20.38
CA ASN A 19 2.35 -7.81 -21.43
C ASN A 19 0.84 -7.58 -21.61
N ASN A 20 0.37 -7.32 -22.84
CA ASN A 20 -1.03 -7.01 -23.17
C ASN A 20 -2.04 -8.01 -22.58
N LYS A 21 -1.59 -9.24 -22.30
CA LYS A 21 -2.38 -10.30 -21.61
C LYS A 21 -2.75 -9.96 -20.16
N ILE A 22 -1.89 -9.24 -19.43
CA ILE A 22 -2.09 -8.83 -18.03
C ILE A 22 -3.05 -7.64 -17.95
N SER A 23 -2.90 -6.64 -18.84
CA SER A 23 -3.80 -5.48 -18.95
C SER A 23 -5.26 -5.91 -19.21
N ASN A 24 -5.48 -6.85 -20.14
CA ASN A 24 -6.81 -7.39 -20.40
C ASN A 24 -7.35 -8.21 -19.22
N SER A 25 -6.50 -8.94 -18.51
CA SER A 25 -6.92 -9.71 -17.33
C SER A 25 -7.34 -8.81 -16.16
N LEU A 26 -6.66 -7.68 -15.94
CA LEU A 26 -6.97 -6.69 -14.91
C LEU A 26 -8.23 -5.86 -15.24
N LYS A 27 -8.45 -5.51 -16.51
CA LYS A 27 -9.70 -4.86 -16.96
C LYS A 27 -10.93 -5.74 -16.73
N VAL A 28 -10.81 -7.06 -16.95
CA VAL A 28 -11.88 -8.03 -16.66
C VAL A 28 -12.14 -8.15 -15.15
N LEU A 29 -11.11 -8.00 -14.31
CA LEU A 29 -11.23 -8.02 -12.85
C LEU A 29 -12.01 -6.83 -12.27
N MET A 30 -11.99 -5.67 -12.94
CA MET A 30 -12.61 -4.42 -12.49
C MET A 30 -14.01 -4.17 -13.07
N GLY A 31 -14.50 -5.06 -13.94
CA GLY A 31 -15.74 -4.89 -14.68
C GLY A 31 -16.97 -5.38 -13.94
N ARG A 32 -17.49 -4.58 -12.99
CA ARG A 32 -18.93 -4.37 -12.68
C ARG A 32 -19.04 -3.64 -11.32
N PHE A 33 -19.47 -2.38 -11.38
CA PHE A 33 -19.82 -1.59 -10.21
C PHE A 33 -21.24 -1.97 -9.77
N LEU A 34 -21.40 -2.52 -8.57
CA LEU A 34 -22.69 -2.66 -7.90
C LEU A 34 -22.84 -1.52 -6.88
N PRO A 35 -24.07 -1.04 -6.61
CA PRO A 35 -24.30 0.10 -5.74
C PRO A 35 -23.79 -0.11 -4.31
N LEU A 36 -23.36 1.00 -3.69
CA LEU A 36 -22.60 1.17 -2.44
C LEU A 36 -23.15 0.53 -1.14
N ASN A 37 -24.25 -0.22 -1.18
CA ASN A 37 -24.95 -0.71 0.03
C ASN A 37 -24.86 -2.22 0.29
N LEU A 38 -24.04 -2.99 -0.45
CA LEU A 38 -24.08 -4.46 -0.37
C LEU A 38 -22.80 -5.15 0.14
N PHE A 39 -21.77 -4.41 0.56
CA PHE A 39 -20.47 -5.01 0.93
C PHE A 39 -20.26 -4.96 2.44
N ARG A 40 -20.98 -5.83 3.15
CA ARG A 40 -20.77 -6.02 4.59
C ARG A 40 -20.49 -7.51 4.82
N LEU A 41 -19.56 -7.80 5.73
CA LEU A 41 -19.56 -9.09 6.40
C LEU A 41 -20.98 -9.33 6.96
N ALA A 42 -21.39 -10.59 7.12
CA ALA A 42 -22.69 -10.90 7.73
C ALA A 42 -22.88 -10.10 9.03
N GLY A 43 -24.11 -9.71 9.38
CA GLY A 43 -24.40 -8.64 10.35
C GLY A 43 -23.66 -8.73 11.69
N ASN A 44 -23.43 -9.95 12.19
CA ASN A 44 -22.77 -10.23 13.46
C ASN A 44 -21.29 -10.65 13.32
N VAL A 45 -20.72 -10.56 12.12
CA VAL A 45 -19.33 -10.93 11.83
C VAL A 45 -18.47 -9.66 11.77
N GLU A 46 -17.58 -9.56 12.75
CA GLU A 46 -16.60 -8.47 12.86
C GLU A 46 -15.32 -8.75 12.06
N SER A 47 -14.94 -10.02 11.94
CA SER A 47 -13.76 -10.43 11.17
C SER A 47 -13.91 -11.80 10.53
N VAL A 48 -13.27 -12.00 9.39
CA VAL A 48 -13.15 -13.30 8.71
C VAL A 48 -11.72 -13.50 8.22
N ILE A 49 -11.25 -14.74 8.21
CA ILE A 49 -9.96 -15.12 7.64
C ILE A 49 -10.22 -15.80 6.29
N ILE A 50 -9.60 -15.31 5.24
CA ILE A 50 -9.74 -15.81 3.87
C ILE A 50 -8.39 -16.25 3.30
N GLY A 51 -8.43 -17.11 2.28
CA GLY A 51 -7.24 -17.58 1.56
C GLY A 51 -6.34 -18.54 2.34
N SER A 52 -6.75 -18.98 3.53
CA SER A 52 -6.03 -20.00 4.30
C SER A 52 -5.87 -21.29 3.49
N GLY A 53 -4.66 -21.85 3.49
CA GLY A 53 -4.31 -23.05 2.71
C GLY A 53 -3.94 -22.75 1.24
N VAL A 54 -4.46 -21.67 0.67
CA VAL A 54 -4.17 -21.21 -0.70
C VAL A 54 -2.97 -20.27 -0.72
N LEU A 55 -2.97 -19.25 0.14
CA LEU A 55 -1.90 -18.26 0.25
C LEU A 55 -0.72 -18.84 1.07
N LYS A 56 0.50 -18.39 0.77
CA LYS A 56 1.74 -18.87 1.40
C LYS A 56 2.52 -17.71 2.02
N TYR A 57 2.85 -16.71 1.21
CA TYR A 57 3.64 -15.54 1.57
C TYR A 57 2.96 -14.28 1.02
N VAL A 58 1.95 -13.81 1.74
CA VAL A 58 1.19 -12.61 1.36
C VAL A 58 2.09 -11.39 1.42
N THR A 59 2.30 -10.75 0.28
CA THR A 59 3.12 -9.54 0.13
C THR A 59 2.29 -8.27 0.11
N GLY A 60 0.98 -8.37 -0.13
CA GLY A 60 0.05 -7.25 -0.21
C GLY A 60 -1.40 -7.71 -0.35
N CYS A 61 -2.32 -6.84 0.03
CA CYS A 61 -3.75 -7.09 -0.10
C CYS A 61 -4.56 -5.80 -0.17
N VAL A 62 -5.60 -5.77 -1.00
CA VAL A 62 -6.50 -4.61 -1.15
C VAL A 62 -7.94 -5.03 -1.36
N VAL A 63 -8.85 -4.36 -0.66
CA VAL A 63 -10.30 -4.51 -0.87
C VAL A 63 -10.70 -3.59 -2.03
N LEU A 64 -11.26 -4.18 -3.08
CA LEU A 64 -11.70 -3.47 -4.28
C LEU A 64 -13.10 -2.88 -4.08
N PRO A 65 -13.48 -1.84 -4.85
CA PRO A 65 -14.81 -1.23 -4.78
C PRO A 65 -15.99 -2.18 -5.04
N ASN A 66 -15.76 -3.29 -5.73
CA ASN A 66 -16.75 -4.33 -5.98
C ASN A 66 -16.84 -5.37 -4.84
N GLY A 67 -16.16 -5.14 -3.71
CA GLY A 67 -16.13 -6.03 -2.55
C GLY A 67 -15.21 -7.23 -2.70
N THR A 68 -14.52 -7.42 -3.82
CA THR A 68 -13.51 -8.49 -3.94
C THR A 68 -12.20 -8.08 -3.30
N VAL A 69 -11.37 -9.05 -2.93
CA VAL A 69 -10.08 -8.84 -2.29
C VAL A 69 -8.99 -9.31 -3.23
N LEU A 70 -8.14 -8.39 -3.67
CA LEU A 70 -6.96 -8.71 -4.45
C LEU A 70 -5.80 -8.94 -3.49
N ALA A 71 -5.15 -10.09 -3.60
CA ALA A 71 -3.98 -10.50 -2.83
C ALA A 71 -2.78 -10.66 -3.75
N THR A 72 -1.61 -10.24 -3.29
CA THR A 72 -0.33 -10.59 -3.90
C THR A 72 0.39 -11.58 -2.99
N ASP A 73 0.88 -12.67 -3.57
CA ASP A 73 1.57 -13.76 -2.89
C ASP A 73 2.88 -14.06 -3.63
N GLU A 74 3.97 -14.26 -2.90
CA GLU A 74 5.30 -14.45 -3.49
C GLU A 74 5.40 -15.74 -4.33
N GLU A 75 4.70 -16.81 -3.92
CA GLU A 75 4.73 -18.10 -4.63
C GLU A 75 3.58 -18.24 -5.61
N SER A 76 2.39 -17.76 -5.23
CA SER A 76 1.13 -18.03 -5.94
C SER A 76 0.76 -16.92 -6.94
N GLY A 77 1.41 -15.76 -6.88
CA GLY A 77 1.18 -14.63 -7.78
C GLY A 77 0.05 -13.72 -7.33
N LEU A 78 -0.85 -13.35 -8.24
CA LEU A 78 -2.03 -12.52 -7.92
C LEU A 78 -3.27 -13.40 -7.75
N LEU A 79 -3.99 -13.23 -6.66
CA LEU A 79 -5.22 -13.97 -6.37
C LEU A 79 -6.36 -13.00 -6.07
N LEU A 80 -7.55 -13.31 -6.57
CA LEU A 80 -8.77 -12.57 -6.31
C LEU A 80 -9.73 -13.44 -5.50
N PHE A 81 -10.15 -12.95 -4.35
CA PHE A 81 -11.15 -13.59 -3.50
C PHE A 81 -12.44 -12.77 -3.43
N ASP A 82 -13.56 -13.40 -3.13
CA ASP A 82 -14.70 -12.67 -2.56
C ASP A 82 -14.56 -12.49 -1.04
N ILE A 83 -15.48 -11.75 -0.41
CA ILE A 83 -15.49 -11.54 1.05
C ILE A 83 -15.80 -12.81 1.85
N GLN A 84 -16.34 -13.86 1.21
CA GLN A 84 -16.61 -15.15 1.85
C GLN A 84 -15.37 -16.05 1.86
N GLY A 85 -14.33 -15.66 1.10
CA GLY A 85 -13.05 -16.35 1.00
C GLY A 85 -12.96 -17.33 -0.16
N ASN A 86 -13.94 -17.35 -1.08
CA ASN A 86 -13.85 -18.15 -2.28
C ASN A 86 -12.83 -17.53 -3.23
N LEU A 87 -11.93 -18.37 -3.77
CA LEU A 87 -10.99 -17.96 -4.81
C LEU A 87 -11.75 -17.81 -6.14
N LEU A 88 -11.84 -16.57 -6.64
CA LEU A 88 -12.51 -16.25 -7.90
C LEU A 88 -11.57 -16.39 -9.09
N LYS A 89 -10.31 -15.99 -8.92
CA LYS A 89 -9.34 -15.98 -10.03
C LYS A 89 -7.90 -16.00 -9.51
N THR A 90 -7.04 -16.72 -10.21
CA THR A 90 -5.58 -16.67 -10.04
C THR A 90 -4.94 -16.18 -11.32
N VAL A 91 -4.03 -15.23 -11.20
CA VAL A 91 -3.12 -14.83 -12.27
C VAL A 91 -1.72 -15.15 -11.77
N THR A 92 -1.20 -16.29 -12.21
CA THR A 92 0.18 -16.68 -11.94
C THR A 92 1.11 -15.79 -12.75
N ILE A 93 1.58 -14.72 -12.12
CA ILE A 93 2.67 -13.92 -12.65
C ILE A 93 3.94 -14.51 -12.04
N ARG A 94 4.80 -15.11 -12.87
CA ARG A 94 6.17 -15.44 -12.44
C ARG A 94 6.92 -14.13 -12.27
N PHE A 95 6.79 -13.53 -11.09
CA PHE A 95 7.78 -12.57 -10.66
C PHE A 95 9.10 -13.34 -10.60
N THR A 96 10.10 -12.94 -11.39
CA THR A 96 11.45 -13.42 -11.10
C THR A 96 11.76 -13.01 -9.67
N LYS A 97 12.63 -13.74 -8.95
CA LYS A 97 12.86 -13.61 -7.49
C LYS A 97 13.12 -12.19 -6.94
N ASN A 98 13.22 -11.18 -7.81
CA ASN A 98 13.13 -9.77 -7.45
C ASN A 98 11.70 -9.26 -7.74
N ARG A 99 10.95 -8.91 -6.69
CA ARG A 99 9.59 -8.31 -6.73
C ARG A 99 9.32 -7.49 -8.00
N ALA A 100 8.17 -7.66 -8.65
CA ALA A 100 7.82 -7.04 -9.94
C ALA A 100 8.17 -5.54 -10.07
N THR A 101 7.93 -4.78 -9.01
CA THR A 101 8.19 -3.35 -8.90
C THR A 101 9.65 -3.02 -9.18
N LEU A 102 10.56 -3.87 -8.70
CA LEU A 102 12.00 -3.74 -8.86
C LEU A 102 12.49 -4.07 -10.27
N LEU A 103 11.78 -4.85 -11.10
CA LEU A 103 12.28 -5.19 -12.44
C LEU A 103 12.14 -4.01 -13.42
N THR A 104 11.00 -3.34 -13.40
CA THR A 104 10.78 -2.13 -14.20
C THR A 104 11.67 -0.99 -13.70
N PHE A 105 11.84 -0.88 -12.39
CA PHE A 105 12.68 0.15 -11.77
C PHE A 105 14.19 -0.12 -11.90
N LYS A 106 14.64 -1.38 -11.87
CA LYS A 106 16.06 -1.68 -12.11
C LYS A 106 16.46 -1.25 -13.52
N ASN A 107 15.57 -1.36 -14.50
CA ASN A 107 15.88 -0.97 -15.87
C ASN A 107 15.82 0.56 -16.09
N LEU A 108 14.93 1.28 -15.43
CA LEU A 108 14.69 2.72 -15.66
C LEU A 108 15.21 3.65 -14.54
N GLY A 109 15.46 3.12 -13.35
CA GLY A 109 15.95 3.86 -12.19
C GLY A 109 17.48 3.93 -12.11
N PRO A 110 18.02 4.66 -11.12
CA PRO A 110 19.46 4.84 -10.93
C PRO A 110 20.27 3.54 -11.03
N LYS A 111 21.34 3.57 -11.85
CA LYS A 111 22.16 2.38 -12.16
C LYS A 111 22.71 1.66 -10.93
N TRP A 112 22.94 2.39 -9.83
CA TRP A 112 23.48 1.84 -8.59
C TRP A 112 22.52 0.85 -7.90
N MET A 113 21.20 1.06 -8.00
CA MET A 113 20.22 0.14 -7.38
C MET A 113 20.21 -1.26 -8.00
N ARG A 114 20.81 -1.44 -9.17
CA ARG A 114 20.98 -2.78 -9.77
C ARG A 114 21.98 -3.64 -8.98
N LYS A 115 22.90 -3.00 -8.26
CA LYS A 115 24.00 -3.65 -7.54
C LYS A 115 23.68 -3.92 -6.07
N GLU A 116 22.67 -3.22 -5.53
CA GLU A 116 22.30 -3.30 -4.13
C GLU A 116 21.19 -4.32 -3.86
N THR A 117 21.25 -4.98 -2.71
CA THR A 117 20.18 -5.84 -2.21
C THR A 117 19.08 -4.98 -1.57
N ILE A 118 17.91 -4.94 -2.22
CA ILE A 118 16.73 -4.26 -1.68
C ILE A 118 15.96 -5.23 -0.80
N VAL A 119 15.76 -4.84 0.46
CA VAL A 119 15.09 -5.62 1.50
C VAL A 119 13.59 -5.29 1.52
N ASN A 120 13.25 -4.04 1.25
CA ASN A 120 11.86 -3.60 1.20
C ASN A 120 11.64 -2.50 0.17
N ASP A 121 10.44 -2.43 -0.36
CA ASP A 121 10.00 -1.43 -1.34
C ASP A 121 8.50 -1.16 -1.19
N ARG A 122 8.09 0.07 -1.45
CA ARG A 122 6.67 0.47 -1.47
C ARG A 122 6.40 1.48 -2.55
N LEU A 123 5.31 1.24 -3.27
CA LEU A 123 4.82 2.11 -4.32
C LEU A 123 3.50 2.75 -3.88
N SER A 124 3.36 4.04 -4.13
CA SER A 124 2.12 4.77 -3.87
C SER A 124 1.87 5.78 -4.99
N ILE A 125 0.61 6.04 -5.30
CA ILE A 125 0.22 6.94 -6.39
C ILE A 125 -0.49 8.13 -5.77
N ALA A 126 -0.06 9.35 -6.12
CA ALA A 126 -0.75 10.57 -5.72
C ALA A 126 -1.92 10.87 -6.67
N HIS A 127 -2.81 11.78 -6.24
CA HIS A 127 -3.94 12.23 -7.09
C HIS A 127 -3.50 13.00 -8.33
N THR A 128 -2.23 13.42 -8.40
CA THR A 128 -1.60 14.12 -9.54
C THR A 128 -1.05 13.16 -10.61
N ASP A 129 -1.31 11.86 -10.50
CA ASP A 129 -0.76 10.77 -11.33
C ASP A 129 0.77 10.56 -11.19
N TYR A 130 1.41 11.27 -10.25
CA TYR A 130 2.78 10.97 -9.85
C TYR A 130 2.83 9.66 -9.08
N ILE A 131 3.87 8.88 -9.34
CA ILE A 131 4.13 7.62 -8.63
C ILE A 131 5.33 7.81 -7.72
N TYR A 132 5.18 7.48 -6.46
CA TYR A 132 6.25 7.49 -5.49
C TYR A 132 6.71 6.08 -5.20
N LEU A 133 8.02 5.91 -5.06
CA LEU A 133 8.64 4.64 -4.68
C LEU A 133 9.58 4.88 -3.51
N SER A 134 9.33 4.21 -2.40
CA SER A 134 10.34 4.04 -1.36
C SER A 134 11.06 2.72 -1.55
N VAL A 135 12.37 2.72 -1.32
CA VAL A 135 13.21 1.53 -1.28
C VAL A 135 14.03 1.54 0.01
N CYS A 136 14.21 0.37 0.59
CA CYS A 136 15.06 0.14 1.75
C CYS A 136 16.02 -1.00 1.41
N GLY A 137 17.32 -0.72 1.41
CA GLY A 137 18.38 -1.72 1.39
C GLY A 137 18.79 -2.10 2.81
N GLY A 138 19.89 -2.84 2.94
CA GLY A 138 20.43 -3.23 4.25
C GLY A 138 20.92 -2.04 5.09
N MET A 139 21.48 -1.01 4.45
CA MET A 139 22.11 0.14 5.13
C MET A 139 21.59 1.50 4.69
N PHE A 140 20.68 1.55 3.72
CA PHE A 140 20.17 2.80 3.17
C PHE A 140 18.67 2.71 2.92
N SER A 141 18.04 3.87 2.82
CA SER A 141 16.72 4.02 2.23
C SER A 141 16.70 5.20 1.27
N ALA A 142 15.85 5.11 0.25
CA ALA A 142 15.67 6.18 -0.71
C ALA A 142 14.20 6.35 -1.10
N LEU A 143 13.84 7.57 -1.49
CA LEU A 143 12.53 7.96 -1.98
C LEU A 143 12.69 8.52 -3.39
N TYR A 144 11.86 8.04 -4.30
CA TYR A 144 11.82 8.43 -5.69
C TYR A 144 10.44 8.89 -6.10
N GLU A 145 10.41 9.70 -7.15
CA GLU A 145 9.22 10.19 -7.82
C GLU A 145 9.30 9.87 -9.31
N LEU A 146 8.23 9.33 -9.88
CA LEU A 146 7.99 9.22 -11.31
C LEU A 146 6.98 10.28 -11.71
N THR A 147 7.41 11.17 -12.56
CA THR A 147 6.55 12.15 -13.20
C THR A 147 5.62 11.47 -14.23
N PRO A 148 4.46 12.05 -14.55
CA PRO A 148 3.56 11.53 -15.59
C PRO A 148 4.19 11.38 -16.98
N VAL A 149 5.28 12.12 -17.25
CA VAL A 149 6.04 12.02 -18.51
C VAL A 149 7.06 10.87 -18.51
N GLY A 150 7.12 10.07 -17.45
CA GLY A 150 7.96 8.87 -17.38
C GLY A 150 9.38 9.11 -16.87
N GLN A 151 9.66 10.27 -16.28
CA GLN A 151 10.97 10.59 -15.71
C GLN A 151 11.03 10.27 -14.21
N TRP A 152 12.02 9.48 -13.81
CA TRP A 152 12.34 9.21 -12.41
C TRP A 152 13.29 10.26 -11.84
N THR A 153 12.97 10.76 -10.64
CA THR A 153 13.79 11.69 -9.85
C THR A 153 14.02 11.10 -8.46
N GLU A 154 15.26 11.17 -7.97
CA GLU A 154 15.58 10.85 -6.58
C GLU A 154 15.22 12.06 -5.70
N LEU A 155 14.25 11.89 -4.82
CA LEU A 155 13.83 12.93 -3.89
C LEU A 155 14.70 12.96 -2.64
N GLN A 156 15.10 11.77 -2.16
CA GLN A 156 15.87 11.64 -0.93
C GLN A 156 16.65 10.33 -0.93
N TYR A 157 17.92 10.41 -0.57
CA TYR A 157 18.73 9.26 -0.16
C TYR A 157 19.21 9.44 1.28
N ARG A 158 19.13 8.39 2.11
CA ARG A 158 19.58 8.39 3.50
C ARG A 158 20.30 7.10 3.84
N ILE A 159 21.50 7.25 4.37
CA ILE A 159 22.22 6.15 5.05
C ILE A 159 21.61 6.01 6.44
N SER A 160 21.55 4.77 6.93
CA SER A 160 21.11 4.40 8.28
C SER A 160 19.62 4.53 8.58
N GLU A 161 18.78 5.12 7.72
CA GLU A 161 17.32 5.05 7.85
C GLU A 161 16.76 3.77 7.22
N SER A 162 15.68 3.22 7.80
CA SER A 162 15.01 2.02 7.29
C SER A 162 13.53 2.30 7.00
N TYR A 163 13.21 2.52 5.73
CA TYR A 163 11.83 2.78 5.30
C TYR A 163 11.02 1.47 5.26
N LEU A 164 10.03 1.37 6.14
CA LEU A 164 9.19 0.18 6.32
C LEU A 164 7.93 0.24 5.49
N ASP A 165 7.30 1.41 5.42
CA ASP A 165 6.09 1.61 4.65
C ASP A 165 5.98 3.04 4.12
N MET A 166 5.16 3.26 3.09
CA MET A 166 5.00 4.58 2.47
C MET A 166 3.61 4.77 1.87
N LEU A 167 3.08 5.99 1.99
CA LEU A 167 1.84 6.43 1.36
C LEU A 167 1.97 7.87 0.81
N ALA A 168 1.54 8.10 -0.43
CA ALA A 168 1.21 9.44 -0.92
C ALA A 168 -0.06 9.92 -0.20
N PHE A 169 0.12 10.76 0.82
CA PHE A 169 -0.89 11.04 1.82
C PHE A 169 -1.90 12.09 1.37
N ALA A 170 -1.45 13.23 0.84
CA ALA A 170 -2.32 14.34 0.46
C ALA A 170 -1.68 15.16 -0.66
N VAL A 171 -2.51 15.90 -1.38
CA VAL A 171 -2.07 16.93 -2.33
C VAL A 171 -2.73 18.23 -1.91
N VAL A 172 -1.92 19.25 -1.61
CA VAL A 172 -2.37 20.58 -1.16
C VAL A 172 -1.76 21.62 -2.09
N GLY A 173 -2.56 22.11 -3.03
CA GLY A 173 -2.06 22.97 -4.11
C GLY A 173 -0.96 22.24 -4.91
N PRO A 174 0.24 22.83 -5.08
CA PRO A 174 1.34 22.21 -5.83
C PRO A 174 2.17 21.22 -4.99
N ILE A 175 1.81 20.99 -3.72
CA ILE A 175 2.59 20.16 -2.79
C ILE A 175 1.95 18.78 -2.66
N THR A 176 2.73 17.74 -2.93
CA THR A 176 2.38 16.36 -2.56
C THR A 176 3.01 16.05 -1.21
N GLN A 177 2.18 15.66 -0.23
CA GLN A 177 2.63 15.17 1.06
C GLN A 177 2.74 13.65 1.02
N ILE A 178 3.90 13.12 1.42
CA ILE A 178 4.20 11.69 1.48
C ILE A 178 4.50 11.32 2.91
N LEU A 179 3.86 10.28 3.41
CA LEU A 179 4.18 9.67 4.70
C LEU A 179 5.08 8.46 4.47
N VAL A 180 6.17 8.37 5.23
CA VAL A 180 7.09 7.23 5.26
C VAL A 180 7.27 6.78 6.69
N VAL A 181 7.17 5.48 6.95
CA VAL A 181 7.42 4.92 8.27
C VAL A 181 8.89 4.52 8.37
N GLU A 182 9.60 5.07 9.35
CA GLU A 182 11.01 4.76 9.64
C GLU A 182 11.09 3.75 10.79
N GLY A 183 11.75 2.63 10.54
CA GLY A 183 11.69 1.44 11.39
C GLY A 183 12.72 1.37 12.51
N LYS A 184 13.86 2.06 12.40
CA LYS A 184 14.95 1.94 13.39
C LYS A 184 14.71 2.80 14.61
N LEU A 185 14.26 4.04 14.40
CA LEU A 185 13.98 5.03 15.42
C LEU A 185 12.49 5.13 15.75
N GLY A 186 11.62 4.48 14.97
CA GLY A 186 10.22 4.30 15.34
C GLY A 186 9.38 5.57 15.21
N TYR A 187 9.50 6.29 14.09
CA TYR A 187 8.68 7.45 13.79
C TYR A 187 8.13 7.41 12.36
N ALA A 188 7.16 8.27 12.06
CA ALA A 188 6.80 8.59 10.68
C ALA A 188 7.53 9.86 10.23
N LEU A 189 7.82 9.94 8.94
CA LEU A 189 8.33 11.11 8.23
C LEU A 189 7.23 11.62 7.32
N GLN A 190 7.02 12.93 7.34
CA GLN A 190 6.22 13.62 6.33
C GLN A 190 7.18 14.39 5.42
N PHE A 191 7.20 14.03 4.14
CA PHE A 191 7.88 14.76 3.09
C PHE A 191 6.88 15.63 2.36
N SER A 192 7.18 16.91 2.19
CA SER A 192 6.45 17.80 1.28
C SER A 192 7.27 17.92 0.00
N VAL A 193 6.68 17.49 -1.11
CA VAL A 193 7.34 17.48 -2.42
C VAL A 193 6.66 18.49 -3.33
N ARG A 194 7.45 19.33 -3.97
CA ARG A 194 7.00 20.30 -4.98
C ARG A 194 8.03 20.36 -6.09
N GLU A 195 7.58 20.37 -7.34
CA GLU A 195 8.47 20.50 -8.51
C GLU A 195 9.62 19.47 -8.49
N SER A 196 9.31 18.22 -8.10
CA SER A 196 10.27 17.12 -7.95
C SER A 196 11.40 17.36 -6.94
N GLU A 197 11.19 18.24 -5.96
CA GLU A 197 12.11 18.49 -4.86
C GLU A 197 11.42 18.35 -3.49
N VAL A 198 12.16 17.90 -2.49
CA VAL A 198 11.70 17.88 -1.09
C VAL A 198 11.86 19.28 -0.51
N VAL A 199 10.74 19.99 -0.35
CA VAL A 199 10.72 21.37 0.19
C VAL A 199 10.55 21.43 1.70
N ASP A 200 10.01 20.38 2.32
CA ASP A 200 9.94 20.24 3.78
C ASP A 200 9.99 18.77 4.19
N ARG A 201 10.56 18.51 5.37
CA ARG A 201 10.68 17.17 5.96
C ARG A 201 10.47 17.24 7.47
N ARG A 202 9.36 16.66 7.93
CA ARG A 202 8.96 16.65 9.34
C ARG A 202 8.98 15.24 9.93
N ARG A 203 9.49 15.10 11.16
CA ARG A 203 9.34 13.88 11.97
C ARG A 203 8.04 13.92 12.77
N LEU A 204 7.34 12.79 12.83
CA LEU A 204 6.04 12.62 13.47
C LEU A 204 6.07 11.41 14.41
N ALA A 205 5.88 11.65 15.70
CA ALA A 205 5.75 10.61 16.72
C ALA A 205 4.28 10.17 16.82
N ILE A 206 3.79 9.47 15.79
CA ILE A 206 2.36 9.10 15.69
C ILE A 206 1.99 8.05 16.74
N CYS A 207 2.83 7.05 16.95
CA CYS A 207 2.64 6.01 17.96
C CYS A 207 4.02 5.44 18.38
N GLU A 208 4.04 4.59 19.41
CA GLU A 208 5.29 4.10 20.02
C GLU A 208 6.16 3.29 19.05
N ARG A 209 5.56 2.37 18.28
CA ARG A 209 6.30 1.54 17.32
C ARG A 209 5.54 1.43 16.00
N PRO A 210 5.63 2.46 15.13
CA PRO A 210 4.87 2.51 13.90
C PRO A 210 5.28 1.38 12.95
N GLY A 211 4.27 0.72 12.39
CA GLY A 211 4.37 -0.27 11.33
C GLY A 211 3.70 0.26 10.06
N PRO A 212 3.13 -0.62 9.23
CA PRO A 212 2.44 -0.20 8.03
C PRO A 212 1.37 0.89 8.24
N ILE A 213 1.08 1.64 7.19
CA ILE A 213 0.08 2.71 7.13
C ILE A 213 -0.87 2.49 5.95
N ALA A 214 -2.13 2.88 6.14
CA ALA A 214 -3.11 2.86 5.07
C ALA A 214 -4.05 4.06 5.18
N ARG A 215 -4.59 4.49 4.05
CA ARG A 215 -5.63 5.51 3.99
C ARG A 215 -6.83 4.96 3.27
N ASP A 216 -7.99 5.27 3.79
CA ASP A 216 -9.23 4.93 3.11
C ASP A 216 -9.71 6.03 2.14
N GLU A 217 -10.80 5.72 1.49
CA GLU A 217 -11.54 6.55 0.55
C GLU A 217 -12.04 7.87 1.14
N ALA A 218 -12.30 7.93 2.44
CA ALA A 218 -12.70 9.14 3.16
C ALA A 218 -11.49 9.98 3.60
N GLY A 219 -10.26 9.52 3.34
CA GLY A 219 -9.04 10.23 3.72
C GLY A 219 -8.58 9.93 5.15
N ARG A 220 -9.22 9.00 5.86
CA ARG A 220 -8.84 8.63 7.22
C ARG A 220 -7.54 7.82 7.17
N LEU A 221 -6.60 8.21 8.02
CA LEU A 221 -5.30 7.57 8.13
C LEU A 221 -5.32 6.52 9.24
N PHE A 222 -4.80 5.35 8.93
CA PHE A 222 -4.63 4.23 9.85
C PHE A 222 -3.15 3.86 9.93
N ILE A 223 -2.71 3.47 11.11
CA ILE A 223 -1.33 3.02 11.35
C ILE A 223 -1.33 1.78 12.24
N VAL A 224 -0.45 0.84 11.94
CA VAL A 224 -0.15 -0.27 12.85
C VAL A 224 0.75 0.26 13.96
N ASN A 225 0.33 0.10 15.22
CA ASN A 225 1.21 0.22 16.36
C ASN A 225 1.64 -1.19 16.80
N ARG A 226 2.91 -1.51 16.55
CA ARG A 226 3.47 -2.84 16.86
C ARG A 226 3.68 -3.07 18.35
N ALA A 227 3.76 -2.01 19.16
CA ALA A 227 3.90 -2.13 20.62
C ALA A 227 2.58 -2.60 21.26
N SER A 228 1.45 -2.05 20.81
CA SER A 228 0.11 -2.40 21.31
C SER A 228 -0.59 -3.47 20.47
N THR A 229 0.05 -4.03 19.44
CA THR A 229 -0.53 -5.06 18.54
C THR A 229 -1.89 -4.65 17.98
N SER A 230 -1.98 -3.42 17.47
CA SER A 230 -3.26 -2.84 17.02
C SER A 230 -3.11 -1.95 15.80
N ILE A 231 -4.15 -1.87 14.97
CA ILE A 231 -4.32 -0.78 13.99
C ILE A 231 -5.10 0.34 14.66
N GLN A 232 -4.57 1.55 14.55
CA GLN A 232 -5.10 2.76 15.17
C GLN A 232 -5.54 3.75 14.10
N LEU A 233 -6.67 4.42 14.33
CA LEU A 233 -7.03 5.62 13.59
C LEU A 233 -6.14 6.78 14.05
N VAL A 234 -5.59 7.54 13.12
CA VAL A 234 -4.74 8.70 13.40
C VAL A 234 -5.55 9.99 13.30
N ASP A 235 -5.46 10.84 14.33
CA ASP A 235 -5.84 12.25 14.24
C ASP A 235 -4.73 12.99 13.48
N THR A 236 -5.03 13.45 12.26
CA THR A 236 -4.07 14.12 11.38
C THR A 236 -3.89 15.60 11.67
N VAL A 237 -4.68 16.18 12.59
CA VAL A 237 -4.46 17.53 13.11
C VAL A 237 -3.42 17.48 14.22
N ARG A 238 -3.56 16.52 15.14
CA ARG A 238 -2.64 16.35 16.29
C ARG A 238 -1.47 15.42 16.02
N TRP A 239 -1.53 14.64 14.94
CA TRP A 239 -0.58 13.58 14.59
C TRP A 239 -0.39 12.56 15.73
N ALA A 240 -1.50 12.11 16.30
CA ALA A 240 -1.54 11.18 17.43
C ALA A 240 -2.63 10.11 17.23
N PRO A 241 -2.60 8.99 17.97
CA PRO A 241 -3.63 7.96 17.87
C PRO A 241 -4.94 8.48 18.45
N ALA A 242 -6.02 8.38 17.68
CA ALA A 242 -7.36 8.74 18.13
C ALA A 242 -8.05 7.57 18.85
N ARG A 243 -7.93 6.35 18.31
CA ARG A 243 -8.48 5.11 18.89
C ARG A 243 -7.95 3.86 18.18
N ASN A 244 -8.00 2.73 18.88
CA ASN A 244 -7.78 1.41 18.28
C ASN A 244 -9.01 1.01 17.46
N VAL A 245 -8.79 0.52 16.23
CA VAL A 245 -9.87 0.06 15.33
C VAL A 245 -9.81 -1.44 15.04
N ALA A 246 -8.65 -2.06 15.25
CA ALA A 246 -8.48 -3.50 15.10
C ALA A 246 -7.30 -4.01 15.92
N LEU A 247 -7.38 -5.27 16.35
CA LEU A 247 -6.26 -6.00 16.91
C LEU A 247 -5.49 -6.68 15.77
N THR A 248 -4.18 -6.73 15.90
CA THR A 248 -3.28 -7.37 14.94
C THR A 248 -2.34 -8.32 15.63
N ASP A 249 -1.62 -9.11 14.84
CA ASP A 249 -0.45 -9.81 15.34
C ASP A 249 0.72 -8.82 15.45
N SER A 250 1.82 -9.23 16.10
CA SER A 250 3.01 -8.38 16.29
C SER A 250 3.71 -8.02 14.98
N LEU A 251 3.55 -8.86 13.94
CA LEU A 251 4.12 -8.64 12.62
C LEU A 251 3.00 -8.52 11.57
N VAL A 252 2.68 -7.28 11.21
CA VAL A 252 1.85 -6.98 10.04
C VAL A 252 2.79 -6.50 8.92
N PRO A 253 2.94 -7.26 7.82
CA PRO A 253 3.80 -6.84 6.70
C PRO A 253 3.13 -5.75 5.85
N HIS A 254 1.80 -5.82 5.73
CA HIS A 254 0.98 -4.89 4.94
C HIS A 254 -0.48 -4.98 5.41
N PHE A 255 -1.23 -3.88 5.27
CA PHE A 255 -2.68 -3.90 5.30
C PHE A 255 -3.23 -2.80 4.40
N SER A 256 -4.51 -2.89 4.05
CA SER A 256 -5.24 -1.81 3.40
C SER A 256 -6.51 -1.51 4.15
N ALA A 257 -6.99 -0.28 4.02
CA ALA A 257 -8.27 0.17 4.53
C ALA A 257 -9.13 0.61 3.34
N SER A 258 -10.25 -0.07 3.10
CA SER A 258 -11.20 0.39 2.09
C SER A 258 -12.62 -0.04 2.42
N TRP A 259 -13.59 0.85 2.18
CA TRP A 259 -15.02 0.58 2.24
C TRP A 259 -15.48 0.01 3.60
N GLY A 260 -14.91 0.50 4.70
CA GLY A 260 -15.22 0.02 6.05
C GLY A 260 -14.61 -1.35 6.41
N LEU A 261 -13.70 -1.89 5.57
CA LEU A 261 -12.94 -3.11 5.83
C LEU A 261 -11.43 -2.85 5.87
N LEU A 262 -10.77 -3.39 6.88
CA LEU A 262 -9.33 -3.57 6.92
C LEU A 262 -9.03 -4.95 6.32
N ALA A 263 -8.22 -5.01 5.27
CA ALA A 263 -7.60 -6.26 4.83
C ALA A 263 -6.19 -6.31 5.36
N VAL A 264 -5.94 -7.20 6.31
CA VAL A 264 -4.65 -7.36 7.00
C VAL A 264 -3.99 -8.63 6.50
N ALA A 265 -2.79 -8.50 5.95
CA ALA A 265 -2.00 -9.66 5.53
C ALA A 265 -1.52 -10.43 6.77
N LEU A 266 -1.77 -11.74 6.78
CA LEU A 266 -1.27 -12.68 7.78
C LEU A 266 -0.32 -13.68 7.12
N LYS A 267 0.35 -14.51 7.92
CA LYS A 267 1.11 -15.65 7.39
C LYS A 267 0.15 -16.65 6.75
N GLY A 268 0.17 -16.72 5.41
CA GLY A 268 -0.63 -17.67 4.63
C GLY A 268 -2.14 -17.38 4.57
N ALA A 269 -2.58 -16.18 4.94
CA ALA A 269 -3.99 -15.80 4.89
C ALA A 269 -4.18 -14.27 4.89
N ILE A 270 -5.42 -13.82 4.72
CA ILE A 270 -5.82 -12.41 4.90
C ILE A 270 -6.94 -12.35 5.92
N ARG A 271 -6.82 -11.48 6.91
CA ARG A 271 -7.92 -11.13 7.82
C ARG A 271 -8.67 -9.94 7.26
N LEU A 272 -9.95 -10.10 6.98
CA LEU A 272 -10.86 -8.98 6.74
C LEU A 272 -11.49 -8.60 8.07
N GLN A 273 -11.39 -7.35 8.47
CA GLN A 273 -11.98 -6.85 9.71
C GLN A 273 -12.79 -5.60 9.43
N ARG A 274 -14.01 -5.55 9.95
CA ARG A 274 -14.85 -4.37 9.90
C ARG A 274 -14.27 -3.29 10.81
N TYR A 275 -14.12 -2.09 10.27
CA TYR A 275 -13.95 -0.89 11.09
C TYR A 275 -15.19 -0.03 10.91
N SER A 276 -15.91 0.22 12.01
CA SER A 276 -17.05 1.11 12.02
C SER A 276 -16.82 2.20 13.03
N PHE A 277 -17.00 3.43 12.60
CA PHE A 277 -17.14 4.56 13.49
C PHE A 277 -18.62 4.59 13.81
N ARG A 278 -19.03 3.97 14.92
CA ARG A 278 -20.31 4.36 15.51
C ARG A 278 -20.21 5.86 15.72
N LEU A 279 -21.02 6.64 14.99
CA LEU A 279 -21.31 8.01 15.37
C LEU A 279 -21.91 7.89 16.76
N GLY A 280 -21.10 8.15 17.78
CA GLY A 280 -21.59 8.30 19.13
C GLY A 280 -22.45 9.57 19.12
N TYR A 281 -23.74 9.41 18.89
CA TYR A 281 -24.70 10.31 19.52
C TYR A 281 -24.69 9.92 20.99
N ASN A 282 -23.91 10.66 21.77
CA ASN A 282 -24.21 10.93 23.17
C ASN A 282 -24.74 12.36 23.23
#